data_AF-A0A926V2M7-F1
#
_entry.id   AF-A0A926V2M7-F1
#
_cell.length_a   1.000
_cell.length_b   1.000
_cell.length_c   1.000
_cell.angle_alpha   90.00
_cell.angle_beta   90.00
_cell.angle_gamma   90.00
#
_symmetry.space_group_name_H-M   'P 1'
#
loop_
_entity.id
_entity.type
_entity.pdbx_description
1 polymer ?
#
loop_
_entity_poly.entity_id
_entity_poly.type
_entity_poly.pdbx_seq_one_letter_code
_entity_poly.pdbx_strand_id
1 'polypeptide(L)'
;MELTNSSYPVRAFIRHKAEMKIRQAEAAETFCPHVDRMLLKDLATTLFRSQLGTAIYTAYPTRVEAEAIEERFAEELAQTYQHIKQQQTNPDIQKLNQLLE
;
A
#
# COMPACT_ATOMS: atom_id res chain seq x y z
N MET A 1 11.37 35.95 -13.00
CA MET A 1 10.82 35.32 -11.77
C MET A 1 10.71 33.84 -12.07
N GLU A 2 11.65 33.04 -11.57
CA GLU A 2 11.64 31.59 -11.77
C GLU A 2 10.51 31.00 -10.91
N LEU A 3 9.47 30.53 -11.59
CA LEU A 3 8.43 29.71 -10.98
C LEU A 3 9.13 28.46 -10.45
N THR A 4 9.30 28.38 -9.13
CA THR A 4 9.57 27.11 -8.46
C THR A 4 8.48 26.15 -8.88
N ASN A 5 8.78 25.28 -9.86
CA ASN A 5 7.93 24.16 -10.24
C ASN A 5 7.87 23.25 -9.02
N SER A 6 6.91 23.54 -8.14
CA SER A 6 6.60 22.77 -6.94
C SER A 6 6.04 21.42 -7.40
N SER A 7 6.93 20.52 -7.79
CA SER A 7 6.59 19.14 -8.08
C SER A 7 6.34 18.43 -6.75
N TYR A 8 5.10 18.00 -6.52
CA TYR A 8 4.72 17.32 -5.29
C TYR A 8 5.05 15.81 -5.41
N PRO A 9 6.00 15.29 -4.60
CA PRO A 9 6.37 13.88 -4.67
C PRO A 9 5.33 13.01 -3.97
N VAL A 10 4.68 12.14 -4.74
CA VAL A 10 3.60 11.24 -4.29
C VAL A 10 4.11 10.13 -3.34
N ARG A 11 5.40 9.83 -3.32
CA ARG A 11 5.89 8.55 -2.76
C ARG A 11 6.04 8.53 -1.23
N ALA A 12 6.20 9.71 -0.62
CA ALA A 12 6.61 9.80 0.78
C ALA A 12 5.53 9.29 1.74
N PHE A 13 4.25 9.47 1.39
CA PHE A 13 3.15 9.22 2.31
C PHE A 13 2.32 7.98 2.00
N ILE A 14 2.44 7.36 0.82
CA ILE A 14 1.60 6.20 0.43
C ILE A 14 1.68 5.07 1.46
N ARG A 15 2.90 4.66 1.85
CA ARG A 15 3.07 3.57 2.83
C ARG A 15 2.51 3.93 4.20
N HIS A 16 2.70 5.18 4.62
CA HIS A 16 2.17 5.66 5.90
C HIS A 16 0.64 5.69 5.89
N LYS A 17 0.03 6.20 4.82
CA LYS A 17 -1.43 6.20 4.61
C LYS A 17 -1.99 4.77 4.59
N ALA A 18 -1.34 3.84 3.90
CA ALA A 18 -1.74 2.44 3.88
C ALA A 18 -1.67 1.80 5.28
N GLU A 19 -0.58 2.01 6.04
CA GLU A 19 -0.46 1.53 7.41
C GLU A 19 -1.58 2.07 8.32
N MET A 20 -1.93 3.35 8.17
CA MET A 20 -3.04 3.96 8.91
C MET A 20 -4.39 3.33 8.55
N LYS A 21 -4.66 3.05 7.27
CA LYS A 21 -5.89 2.36 6.83
C LYS A 21 -5.98 0.94 7.38
N ILE A 22 -4.87 0.20 7.38
CA ILE A 22 -4.82 -1.16 7.95
C ILE A 22 -5.14 -1.10 9.44
N ARG A 23 -4.50 -0.20 10.20
CA ARG A 23 -4.77 -0.03 11.64
C ARG A 23 -6.20 0.40 11.95
N GLN A 24 -6.80 1.24 11.10
CA GLN A 24 -8.21 1.62 11.24
C GLN A 24 -9.13 0.41 11.04
N ALA A 25 -8.82 -0.47 10.09
CA ALA A 25 -9.56 -1.72 9.90
C ALA A 25 -9.33 -2.74 11.05
N GLU A 26 -8.14 -2.75 11.66
CA GLU A 26 -7.85 -3.53 12.87
C GLU A 26 -8.65 -3.03 14.09
N ALA A 27 -8.71 -1.71 14.27
CA ALA A 27 -9.47 -1.07 15.36
C ALA A 27 -10.99 -1.27 15.21
N ALA A 28 -11.48 -1.50 13.98
CA ALA A 28 -12.87 -1.87 13.70
C ALA A 28 -13.14 -3.38 13.85
N GLU A 29 -12.30 -4.10 14.62
CA GLU A 29 -12.41 -5.54 14.96
C GLU A 29 -12.43 -6.51 13.77
N THR A 30 -12.03 -6.07 12.59
CA THR A 30 -12.15 -6.91 11.39
C THR A 30 -10.86 -7.68 11.09
N PHE A 31 -9.70 -7.31 11.65
CA PHE A 31 -8.43 -7.79 11.12
C PHE A 31 -7.23 -7.84 12.09
N CYS A 32 -6.27 -8.72 11.76
CA CYS A 32 -5.01 -9.11 12.42
C CYS A 32 -4.43 -8.14 13.49
N PRO A 33 -4.00 -8.62 14.68
CA PRO A 33 -3.55 -7.73 15.77
C PRO A 33 -2.18 -7.07 15.56
N HIS A 34 -1.46 -7.36 14.47
CA HIS A 34 -0.15 -6.75 14.23
C HIS A 34 0.15 -6.54 12.74
N VAL A 35 0.35 -5.27 12.36
CA VAL A 35 0.82 -4.90 11.03
C VAL A 35 2.23 -5.43 10.78
N ASP A 36 2.34 -6.35 9.84
CA ASP A 36 3.61 -6.86 9.32
C ASP A 36 4.25 -5.82 8.39
N ARG A 37 5.17 -5.04 8.97
CA ARG A 37 5.87 -3.97 8.27
C ARG A 37 6.80 -4.47 7.17
N MET A 38 7.32 -5.69 7.27
CA MET A 38 8.15 -6.28 6.20
C MET A 38 7.28 -6.60 4.99
N LEU A 39 6.17 -7.32 5.20
CA LEU A 39 5.23 -7.61 4.13
C LEU A 39 4.71 -6.33 3.47
N LEU A 40 4.35 -5.31 4.26
CA LEU A 40 3.88 -4.03 3.72
C LEU A 40 4.95 -3.34 2.86
N LYS A 41 6.22 -3.40 3.26
CA LYS A 41 7.35 -2.84 2.48
C LYS A 41 7.57 -3.63 1.18
N ASP A 42 7.45 -4.94 1.21
CA ASP A 42 7.66 -5.79 0.04
C ASP A 42 6.52 -5.63 -0.97
N LEU A 43 5.27 -5.53 -0.49
CA LEU A 43 4.11 -5.21 -1.32
C LEU A 43 4.22 -3.82 -1.95
N ALA A 44 4.60 -2.81 -1.17
CA ALA A 44 4.85 -1.47 -1.70
C ALA A 44 5.92 -1.52 -2.80
N THR A 45 7.04 -2.21 -2.58
CA THR A 45 8.11 -2.34 -3.57
C THR A 45 7.65 -3.05 -4.84
N THR A 46 6.83 -4.09 -4.70
CA THR A 46 6.32 -4.89 -5.82
C THR A 46 5.29 -4.11 -6.65
N LEU A 47 4.28 -3.53 -5.99
CA LEU A 47 3.23 -2.75 -6.63
C LEU A 47 3.80 -1.50 -7.33
N PHE A 48 4.76 -0.81 -6.69
CA PHE A 48 5.37 0.41 -7.21
C PHE A 48 6.45 0.17 -8.28
N ARG A 49 6.91 -1.07 -8.45
CA ARG A 49 7.79 -1.46 -9.57
C ARG A 49 7.01 -1.98 -10.77
N SER A 50 5.78 -2.46 -10.58
CA SER A 50 4.90 -2.86 -11.67
C SER A 50 4.47 -1.65 -12.53
N GLN A 51 3.94 -1.88 -13.74
CA GLN A 51 3.47 -0.83 -14.67
C GLN A 51 2.48 0.16 -14.02
N LEU A 52 1.80 -0.24 -12.94
CA LEU A 52 0.92 0.60 -12.13
C LEU A 52 1.67 1.74 -11.44
N GLY A 53 2.95 1.56 -11.08
CA GLY A 53 3.73 2.56 -10.36
C GLY A 53 4.11 3.79 -11.19
N THR A 54 3.87 3.84 -12.50
CA THR A 54 4.26 5.00 -13.33
C THR A 54 3.69 6.32 -12.82
N ALA A 55 2.43 6.31 -12.35
CA ALA A 55 1.76 7.49 -11.80
C ALA A 55 2.47 8.09 -10.57
N ILE A 56 3.06 7.26 -9.69
CA ILE A 56 3.74 7.76 -8.48
C ILE A 56 5.13 8.36 -8.76
N TYR A 57 5.66 8.23 -9.98
CA TYR A 57 6.89 8.89 -10.43
C TYR A 57 6.60 10.14 -11.30
N THR A 58 5.34 10.41 -11.61
CA THR A 58 4.93 11.59 -12.37
C THR A 58 4.95 12.83 -11.47
N ALA A 59 5.46 13.94 -12.01
CA ALA A 59 5.33 15.24 -11.37
C ALA A 59 3.91 15.78 -11.57
N TYR A 60 3.21 16.08 -10.48
CA TYR A 60 1.87 16.66 -10.52
C TYR A 60 1.94 18.18 -10.34
N PRO A 61 1.17 18.95 -11.15
CA PRO A 61 1.15 20.41 -11.06
C PRO A 61 0.42 20.90 -9.81
N THR A 62 -0.47 20.08 -9.23
CA THR A 62 -1.19 20.44 -8.02
C THR A 62 -0.99 19.42 -6.90
N ARG A 63 -1.02 19.92 -5.66
CA ARG A 63 -1.00 19.10 -4.46
C ARG A 63 -2.21 18.16 -4.38
N VAL A 64 -3.39 18.62 -4.83
CA VAL A 64 -4.64 17.84 -4.79
C VAL A 64 -4.53 16.59 -5.67
N GLU A 65 -3.97 16.71 -6.87
CA GLU A 65 -3.76 15.56 -7.76
C GLU A 65 -2.74 14.59 -7.17
N ALA A 66 -1.64 15.10 -6.61
CA ALA A 66 -0.66 14.26 -5.92
C ALA A 66 -1.31 13.49 -4.76
N GLU A 67 -2.09 14.16 -3.92
CA GLU A 67 -2.80 13.55 -2.79
C GLU A 67 -3.84 12.51 -3.23
N ALA A 68 -4.56 12.74 -4.33
CA ALA A 68 -5.53 11.78 -4.86
C ALA A 68 -4.86 10.49 -5.34
N ILE A 69 -3.69 10.63 -5.98
CA ILE A 69 -2.88 9.47 -6.38
C ILE A 69 -2.33 8.76 -5.15
N GLU A 70 -1.80 9.50 -4.19
CA GLU A 70 -1.33 8.92 -2.92
C GLU A 70 -2.41 8.09 -2.23
N GLU A 71 -3.62 8.63 -2.16
CA GLU A 71 -4.75 7.97 -1.51
C GLU A 71 -5.15 6.69 -2.23
N ARG A 72 -5.23 6.73 -3.56
CA ARG A 72 -5.55 5.56 -4.38
C ARG A 72 -4.53 4.43 -4.19
N PHE A 73 -3.23 4.75 -4.24
CA PHE A 73 -2.20 3.72 -4.05
C PHE A 73 -2.13 3.23 -2.61
N ALA A 74 -2.45 4.07 -1.63
CA ALA A 74 -2.52 3.67 -0.23
C ALA A 74 -3.68 2.69 0.02
N GLU A 75 -4.83 2.95 -0.61
CA GLU A 75 -6.00 2.07 -0.60
C GLU A 75 -5.69 0.71 -1.22
N GLU A 76 -5.12 0.69 -2.42
CA GLU A 76 -4.76 -0.55 -3.13
C GLU A 76 -3.74 -1.40 -2.35
N LEU A 77 -2.74 -0.73 -1.75
CA LEU A 77 -1.75 -1.40 -0.90
C LEU A 77 -2.40 -1.99 0.36
N ALA A 78 -3.30 -1.26 1.02
CA ALA A 78 -4.02 -1.74 2.20
C ALA A 78 -4.92 -2.94 1.88
N GLN A 79 -5.69 -2.87 0.79
CA GLN A 79 -6.56 -3.96 0.34
C GLN A 79 -5.76 -5.20 -0.04
N THR A 80 -4.65 -5.04 -0.74
CA THR A 80 -3.76 -6.16 -1.10
C THR A 80 -3.19 -6.83 0.14
N TYR A 81 -2.73 -6.04 1.11
CA TYR A 81 -2.22 -6.55 2.39
C TYR A 81 -3.30 -7.35 3.13
N GLN A 82 -4.51 -6.80 3.25
CA GLN A 82 -5.64 -7.46 3.90
C GLN A 82 -5.99 -8.78 3.22
N HIS A 83 -6.09 -8.78 1.89
CA HIS A 83 -6.40 -9.98 1.11
C HIS A 83 -5.36 -11.09 1.32
N ILE A 84 -4.07 -10.76 1.30
CA ILE A 84 -2.99 -11.74 1.55
C ILE A 84 -3.10 -12.34 2.96
N LYS A 85 -3.31 -11.49 3.97
CA LYS A 85 -3.46 -11.97 5.35
C LYS A 85 -4.73 -12.81 5.53
N GLN A 86 -5.83 -12.52 4.83
CA GLN A 86 -7.05 -13.34 4.83
C GLN A 86 -6.74 -14.72 4.24
N GLN A 87 -6.04 -14.74 3.10
CA GLN A 87 -5.64 -15.99 2.46
C GLN A 87 -4.67 -16.81 3.32
N GLN A 88 -3.77 -16.18 4.08
CA GLN A 88 -2.90 -16.89 5.02
C GLN A 88 -3.66 -17.57 6.17
N THR A 89 -4.87 -17.09 6.50
CA THR A 89 -5.76 -17.76 7.47
C THR A 89 -6.61 -18.87 6.85
N ASN A 90 -6.57 -19.04 5.51
CA ASN A 90 -7.31 -20.11 4.84
C ASN A 90 -6.62 -21.47 5.10
N PRO A 91 -7.34 -22.46 5.68
CA PRO A 91 -6.76 -23.76 6.03
C PRO A 91 -6.22 -24.54 4.82
N ASP A 92 -6.80 -24.36 3.63
CA ASP A 92 -6.33 -25.02 2.42
C ASP A 92 -5.02 -24.41 1.91
N ILE A 93 -4.87 -23.08 2.04
CA ILE A 93 -3.61 -22.39 1.72
C ILE A 93 -2.52 -22.77 2.73
N GLN A 94 -2.85 -22.90 4.02
CA GLN A 94 -1.90 -23.38 5.02
C GLN A 94 -1.42 -24.80 4.71
N LYS A 95 -2.33 -25.70 4.34
CA LYS A 95 -1.96 -27.06 3.89
C LYS A 95 -1.07 -27.03 2.66
N LEU A 96 -1.39 -26.21 1.67
CA LEU A 96 -0.56 -26.08 0.47
C LEU A 96 0.84 -25.53 0.78
N ASN A 97 0.94 -24.52 1.64
CA ASN A 97 2.22 -23.95 2.05
C ASN A 97 3.08 -24.96 2.80
N GLN A 98 2.49 -25.82 3.65
CA GLN A 98 3.20 -26.91 4.34
C GLN A 98 3.76 -27.98 3.40
N LEU A 99 3.19 -28.13 2.19
CA LEU A 99 3.69 -29.09 1.20
C LEU A 99 4.87 -28.55 0.36
N LEU A 100 5.18 -27.26 0.51
CA LEU A 100 6.29 -26.58 -0.17
C LEU A 100 7.51 -26.36 0.75
N GLU A 101 7.40 -26.70 2.04
CA GLU A 101 8.50 -26.77 3.01
C GLU A 101 9.14 -28.18 3.01
#